data_AF-A0A0G1C692-F1
#
_entry.id   AF-A0A0G1C692-F1
#
_cell.length_a   1.000
_cell.length_b   1.000
_cell.length_c   1.000
_cell.angle_alpha   90.00
_cell.angle_beta   90.00
_cell.angle_gamma   90.00
#
_symmetry.space_group_name_H-M   'P 1'
#
loop_
_entity.id
_entity.type
_entity.pdbx_description
1 polymer ?
#
loop_
_entity_poly.entity_id
_entity_poly.type
_entity_poly.pdbx_seq_one_letter_code
_entity_poly.pdbx_strand_id
1 'polypeptide(L)'
;GGEEILMAVSGGFIEVKPGKVTVLADTAERAEELDEQRAEEARTRAHELMTKARTAESTDYAALAAKLEKELARLRVVRKHRERKGFAPRVE
;
A
#
# COMPACT_ATOMS: atom_id res chain seq x y z
N GLY A 1 -16.63 -11.22 -18.11
CA GLY A 1 -15.62 -11.17 -17.03
C GLY A 1 -15.88 -9.94 -16.19
N GLY A 2 -15.69 -10.02 -14.88
CA GLY A 2 -15.90 -8.87 -13.98
C GLY A 2 -14.75 -7.86 -14.05
N GLU A 3 -14.99 -6.65 -13.55
CA GLU A 3 -13.97 -5.63 -13.36
C GLU A 3 -13.03 -6.00 -12.21
N GLU A 4 -11.71 -5.94 -12.44
CA GLU A 4 -10.71 -6.09 -11.38
C GLU A 4 -10.31 -4.72 -10.82
N ILE A 5 -10.51 -4.52 -9.51
CA ILE A 5 -10.08 -3.31 -8.81
C ILE A 5 -8.87 -3.63 -7.94
N LEU A 6 -7.77 -2.90 -8.14
CA LEU A 6 -6.59 -2.98 -7.29
C LEU A 6 -6.71 -1.99 -6.13
N MET A 7 -6.44 -2.46 -4.91
CA MET A 7 -6.45 -1.62 -3.70
C MET A 7 -5.21 -1.86 -2.85
N ALA A 8 -4.67 -0.79 -2.26
CA ALA A 8 -3.71 -0.86 -1.18
C ALA A 8 -4.45 -0.93 0.15
N VAL A 9 -4.16 -1.98 0.92
CA VAL A 9 -4.81 -2.24 2.21
C VAL A 9 -3.72 -2.29 3.27
N SER A 10 -3.94 -1.66 4.42
CA SER A 10 -3.02 -1.73 5.56
C SER A 10 -3.76 -1.88 6.87
N GLY A 11 -3.28 -2.80 7.70
CA GLY A 11 -3.86 -3.10 9.01
C GLY A 11 -5.18 -3.88 8.95
N GLY A 12 -5.77 -4.09 10.12
CA GLY A 12 -7.05 -4.79 10.29
C GLY A 12 -7.00 -6.32 10.29
N PHE A 13 -8.10 -6.96 9.92
CA PHE A 13 -8.27 -8.42 9.94
C PHE A 13 -9.21 -8.93 8.84
N ILE A 14 -9.17 -10.24 8.60
CA ILE A 14 -9.99 -10.93 7.60
C ILE A 14 -10.90 -11.95 8.26
N GLU A 15 -12.18 -11.94 7.89
CA GLU A 15 -13.15 -12.95 8.25
C GLU A 15 -13.49 -13.79 7.00
N VAL A 16 -13.27 -15.09 7.08
CA VAL A 16 -13.55 -16.03 5.98
C VAL A 16 -14.70 -16.95 6.39
N LYS A 17 -15.79 -16.93 5.61
CA LYS A 17 -16.96 -17.79 5.76
C LYS A 17 -17.25 -18.51 4.43
N PRO A 18 -18.01 -19.63 4.44
CA PRO A 18 -18.44 -20.27 3.20
C PRO A 18 -19.17 -19.27 2.29
N GLY A 19 -18.64 -19.04 1.09
CA GLY A 19 -19.22 -18.13 0.09
C GLY A 19 -19.04 -16.63 0.37
N LYS A 20 -18.38 -16.21 1.47
CA LYS A 20 -18.16 -14.79 1.77
C LYS A 20 -16.82 -14.55 2.48
N VAL A 21 -16.06 -13.59 1.98
CA VAL A 21 -14.88 -13.04 2.63
C VAL A 21 -15.15 -11.59 2.98
N THR A 22 -14.84 -11.19 4.21
CA THR A 22 -14.94 -9.81 4.67
C THR A 22 -13.58 -9.35 5.16
N VAL A 23 -13.09 -8.23 4.64
CA VAL A 23 -11.84 -7.60 5.08
C VAL A 23 -12.23 -6.35 5.85
N LEU A 24 -11.87 -6.28 7.12
CA LEU A 24 -12.00 -5.09 7.95
C LEU A 24 -10.63 -4.48 8.08
N ALA A 25 -10.32 -3.49 7.25
CA ALA A 25 -9.02 -2.83 7.21
C ALA A 25 -9.07 -1.46 7.87
N ASP A 26 -7.93 -1.03 8.44
CA ASP A 26 -7.79 0.32 8.97
C ASP A 26 -7.79 1.35 7.83
N THR A 27 -7.11 1.04 6.72
CA THR A 27 -7.24 1.80 5.47
C THR A 27 -7.28 0.91 4.24
N ALA A 28 -8.09 1.31 3.25
CA ALA A 28 -8.16 0.73 1.93
C ALA A 28 -8.26 1.85 0.88
N GLU A 29 -7.29 1.94 -0.02
CA GLU A 29 -7.16 2.99 -1.04
C GLU A 29 -7.15 2.37 -2.44
N ARG A 30 -7.95 2.90 -3.37
CA ARG A 30 -7.98 2.40 -4.76
C ARG A 30 -6.74 2.83 -5.50
N ALA A 31 -6.27 2.01 -6.43
CA ALA A 31 -5.06 2.33 -7.19
C ALA A 31 -5.13 3.63 -8.00
N GLU A 32 -6.34 4.06 -8.37
CA GLU A 32 -6.60 5.33 -9.08
C GLU A 32 -6.54 6.57 -8.17
N GLU A 33 -6.62 6.39 -6.86
CA GLU A 33 -6.52 7.46 -5.86
C GLU A 33 -5.06 7.62 -5.37
N LEU A 34 -4.18 6.67 -5.71
CA LEU A 34 -2.80 6.66 -5.27
C LEU A 34 -1.91 7.56 -6.15
N ASP A 35 -1.18 8.46 -5.50
CA ASP A 35 -0.10 9.23 -6.11
C ASP A 35 1.24 8.53 -5.85
N GLU A 36 1.87 8.02 -6.92
CA GLU A 36 3.14 7.29 -6.83
C GLU A 36 4.28 8.16 -6.31
N GLN A 37 4.37 9.42 -6.76
CA GLN A 37 5.44 10.31 -6.32
C GLN A 37 5.30 10.61 -4.83
N ARG A 38 4.10 10.93 -4.37
CA ARG A 38 3.82 11.20 -2.96
C ARG A 38 4.13 9.99 -2.07
N ALA A 39 3.80 8.78 -2.54
CA ALA A 39 4.11 7.54 -1.81
C ALA A 39 5.63 7.28 -1.76
N GLU A 40 6.37 7.54 -2.84
CA GLU A 40 7.82 7.38 -2.89
C GLU A 40 8.55 8.34 -1.95
N GLU A 41 8.12 9.60 -1.92
CA GLU A 41 8.63 10.61 -0.97
C GLU A 41 8.32 10.21 0.48
N ALA A 42 7.11 9.73 0.75
CA ALA A 42 6.71 9.29 2.08
C ALA A 42 7.50 8.06 2.55
N ARG A 43 7.74 7.09 1.65
CA ARG A 43 8.61 5.93 1.91
C ARG A 43 10.02 6.36 2.28
N THR A 44 10.60 7.28 1.50
CA THR A 44 11.96 7.78 1.73
C THR A 44 12.08 8.47 3.08
N ARG A 45 11.15 9.38 3.40
CA ARG A 45 11.09 10.03 4.73
C ARG A 45 10.95 9.03 5.87
N ALA A 46 10.06 8.04 5.74
CA ALA A 46 9.87 7.02 6.76
C ALA A 46 11.13 6.18 6.98
N HIS A 47 11.82 5.81 5.90
CA HIS A 47 13.07 5.04 5.96
C HIS A 47 14.22 5.82 6.62
N GLU A 48 14.38 7.10 6.30
CA GLU A 48 15.38 7.97 6.93
C GLU A 48 15.13 8.14 8.44
N LEU A 49 13.87 8.37 8.82
CA LEU A 49 13.47 8.48 10.23
C LEU A 49 13.70 7.17 10.98
N MET A 50 13.35 6.02 10.37
CA MET A 50 13.56 4.70 10.97
C MET A 50 15.06 4.41 11.18
N THR A 51 15.91 4.81 10.24
CA THR A 51 17.37 4.65 10.35
C THR A 51 17.93 5.47 11.51
N LYS A 52 17.45 6.72 11.67
CA LYS A 52 17.81 7.59 12.81
C LYS A 52 17.27 7.06 14.14
N ALA A 53 16.05 6.51 14.14
CA ALA A 53 15.43 5.94 15.33
C ALA A 53 16.17 4.70 15.83
N ARG A 54 16.78 3.89 14.94
CA ARG A 54 17.54 2.69 15.33
C ARG A 54 18.79 2.98 16.18
N THR A 55 19.31 4.21 16.11
CA THR A 55 20.47 4.66 16.88
C THR A 55 20.10 5.32 18.21
N ALA A 56 18.82 5.61 18.44
CA ALA A 56 18.30 6.16 19.68
C ALA A 56 17.45 5.11 20.40
N GLU A 57 17.36 5.13 21.73
CA GLU A 57 16.41 4.30 22.49
C GLU A 57 14.96 4.83 22.32
N SER A 58 14.45 4.90 21.08
CA SER A 58 13.15 5.49 20.80
C SER A 58 12.05 4.46 20.58
N THR A 59 10.93 4.66 21.28
CA THR A 59 9.68 3.90 21.21
C THR A 59 8.98 3.99 19.84
N ASP A 60 9.46 4.86 18.95
CA ASP A 60 8.82 5.16 17.66
C ASP A 60 9.21 4.20 16.53
N TYR A 61 10.16 3.28 16.74
CA TYR A 61 10.61 2.38 15.68
C TYR A 61 9.46 1.56 15.07
N ALA A 62 8.58 1.01 15.90
CA ALA A 62 7.45 0.20 15.43
C ALA A 62 6.47 1.02 14.58
N ALA A 63 6.17 2.27 14.98
CA ALA A 63 5.30 3.16 14.23
C ALA A 63 5.92 3.58 12.89
N LEU A 64 7.23 3.82 12.87
CA LEU A 64 7.97 4.13 11.65
C LEU A 64 8.04 2.94 10.69
N ALA A 65 8.21 1.72 11.21
CA ALA A 65 8.17 0.49 10.43
C ALA A 65 6.79 0.27 9.80
N ALA A 66 5.71 0.42 10.57
CA ALA A 66 4.34 0.33 10.06
C ALA A 66 4.05 1.38 8.97
N LYS A 67 4.54 2.61 9.16
CA LYS A 67 4.43 3.68 8.15
C LYS A 67 5.19 3.33 6.87
N LEU A 68 6.41 2.80 7.00
CA LEU A 68 7.21 2.38 5.85
C LEU A 68 6.50 1.26 5.07
N GLU A 69 5.98 0.25 5.77
CA GLU A 69 5.23 -0.85 5.17
C GLU A 69 3.98 -0.36 4.41
N LYS A 70 3.25 0.58 5.00
CA LYS A 70 2.08 1.20 4.35
C LYS A 70 2.44 1.87 3.03
N GLU A 71 3.50 2.68 2.99
CA GLU A 71 3.92 3.35 1.75
C GLU A 71 4.44 2.36 0.70
N LEU A 72 5.11 1.29 1.13
CA LEU A 72 5.51 0.20 0.23
C LEU A 72 4.30 -0.53 -0.39
N ALA A 73 3.25 -0.77 0.39
CA ALA A 73 2.01 -1.38 -0.10
C ALA A 73 1.33 -0.50 -1.17
N ARG A 74 1.25 0.82 -0.93
CA ARG A 74 0.75 1.79 -1.91
C ARG A 74 1.56 1.77 -3.20
N LEU A 75 2.89 1.85 -3.11
CA LEU A 75 3.79 1.80 -4.26
C LEU A 75 3.61 0.51 -5.09
N ARG A 76 3.45 -0.63 -4.42
CA ARG A 76 3.23 -1.91 -5.11
C ARG A 76 1.94 -1.91 -5.92
N VAL A 77 0.87 -1.35 -5.35
CA VAL A 77 -0.45 -1.30 -5.98
C VAL A 77 -0.49 -0.34 -7.16
N VAL A 78 0.01 0.90 -6.98
CA VAL A 78 0.01 1.90 -8.06
C VAL A 78 0.88 1.49 -9.24
N ARG A 79 2.05 0.87 -8.98
CA ARG A 79 2.93 0.34 -10.05
C ARG A 79 2.28 -0.80 -10.82
N LYS A 80 1.66 -1.75 -10.10
CA LYS A 80 0.92 -2.87 -10.73
C LYS A 80 -0.26 -2.36 -11.57
N HIS A 81 -0.95 -1.32 -11.11
CA HIS A 81 -2.04 -0.68 -11.87
C HIS A 81 -1.53 -0.02 -13.15
N ARG A 82 -0.41 0.70 -13.06
CA ARG A 82 0.25 1.32 -14.21
C ARG A 82 0.69 0.29 -15.25
N GLU A 83 1.31 -0.81 -14.82
CA GLU A 83 1.72 -1.92 -15.69
C GLU A 83 0.53 -2.53 -16.42
N ARG A 84 -0.58 -2.77 -15.72
CA ARG A 84 -1.81 -3.31 -16.32
C ARG A 84 -2.45 -2.36 -17.33
N LYS A 85 -2.46 -1.05 -17.05
CA LYS A 85 -2.91 -0.04 -18.02
C LYS A 85 -1.99 0.05 -19.24
N GLY A 86 -0.67 -0.10 -19.05
CA GLY A 86 0.31 -0.13 -20.12
C GLY A 86 0.22 -1.37 -21.02
N PHE A 87 -0.34 -2.47 -20.52
CA PHE A 87 -0.53 -3.73 -21.24
C PHE A 87 -1.94 -3.91 -21.83
N ALA A 88 -2.84 -2.92 -21.68
CA ALA A 88 -4.15 -2.99 -22.30
C ALA A 88 -3.98 -3.06 -23.82
N PRO A 89 -4.49 -4.09 -24.52
CA PRO A 89 -4.41 -4.15 -25.97
C PRO A 89 -5.10 -2.91 -26.51
N ARG A 90 -4.41 -2.16 -27.37
CA ARG A 90 -5.00 -1.06 -28.13
C ARG A 90 -6.01 -1.72 -29.06
N VAL A 91 -7.27 -1.74 -28.65
CA VAL A 91 -8.39 -2.09 -29.51
C VAL A 91 -8.52 -0.97 -30.53
N GLU A 92 -8.06 -1.24 -31.74
CA GLU A 92 -8.47 -0.53 -32.97
C GLU A 92 -9.80 -1.10 -33.47
#